data_AF-N9QNA2-F1
#
_entry.id   AF-N9QNA2-F1
#
_cell.length_a   1.000
_cell.length_b   1.000
_cell.length_c   1.000
_cell.angle_alpha   90.00
_cell.angle_beta   90.00
_cell.angle_gamma   90.00
#
_symmetry.space_group_name_H-M   'P 1'
#
loop_
_entity.id
_entity.type
_entity.pdbx_description
1 polymer ?
#
loop_
_entity_poly.entity_id
_entity_poly.type
_entity_poly.pdbx_seq_one_letter_code
_entity_poly.pdbx_strand_id
1 'polypeptide(L)'
;MVNDPIAGQGANNATRMVEHYLQAILAHGDEAFTAEWMTQVFDDFWEYSGRYTTEFTNLLLNPPSESLLQVLGAAAQNRVIADDFMGHFNHPRWFLASR
;
A
#
# COMPACT_ATOMS: atom_id res chain seq x y z
N MET A 1 1.06 -10.74 -5.71
CA MET A 1 1.29 -10.22 -4.35
C MET A 1 0.17 -10.75 -3.45
N VAL A 2 0.50 -11.26 -2.27
CA VAL A 2 -0.47 -11.76 -1.28
C VAL A 2 -0.14 -11.12 0.06
N ASN A 3 -1.14 -10.52 0.70
CA ASN A 3 -1.01 -9.87 2.00
C ASN A 3 -1.92 -10.58 2.99
N ASP A 4 -1.52 -10.57 4.26
CA ASP A 4 -2.41 -11.02 5.34
C ASP A 4 -3.69 -10.16 5.36
N PRO A 5 -4.88 -10.77 5.54
CA PRO A 5 -6.14 -10.03 5.51
C PRO A 5 -6.35 -9.07 6.68
N ILE A 6 -5.51 -9.09 7.73
CA ILE A 6 -5.68 -8.30 8.97
C ILE A 6 -5.90 -6.79 8.72
N ALA A 7 -5.29 -6.22 7.68
CA ALA A 7 -5.40 -4.81 7.34
C ALA A 7 -6.48 -4.49 6.29
N GLY A 8 -7.20 -5.51 5.78
CA GLY A 8 -8.20 -5.35 4.73
C GLY A 8 -7.66 -4.86 3.38
N GLN A 9 -6.34 -4.87 3.16
CA GLN A 9 -5.72 -4.19 2.02
C GLN A 9 -5.75 -4.97 0.70
N GLY A 10 -6.15 -6.24 0.71
CA GLY A 10 -6.07 -7.11 -0.47
C GLY A 10 -6.82 -6.56 -1.69
N ALA A 11 -8.08 -6.15 -1.51
CA ALA A 11 -8.90 -5.62 -2.61
C ALA A 11 -8.39 -4.25 -3.11
N ASN A 12 -8.05 -3.34 -2.20
CA ASN A 12 -7.52 -2.03 -2.55
C ASN A 12 -6.20 -2.14 -3.33
N ASN A 13 -5.32 -3.05 -2.91
CA ASN A 13 -4.06 -3.31 -3.61
C ASN A 13 -4.30 -3.90 -5.01
N ALA A 14 -5.22 -4.86 -5.14
CA ALA A 14 -5.56 -5.45 -6.41
C ALA A 14 -6.07 -4.40 -7.41
N THR A 15 -6.96 -3.49 -6.98
CA THR A 15 -7.47 -2.41 -7.83
C THR A 15 -6.35 -1.49 -8.33
N ARG A 16 -5.43 -1.06 -7.44
CA ARG A 16 -4.29 -0.20 -7.84
C ARG A 16 -3.33 -0.90 -8.79
N MET A 17 -3.09 -2.19 -8.59
CA MET A 17 -2.25 -2.99 -9.48
C MET A 17 -2.87 -3.15 -10.87
N VAL A 18 -4.19 -3.37 -10.94
CA VAL A 18 -4.93 -3.41 -12.22
C VAL A 18 -4.84 -2.08 -12.94
N GLU A 19 -5.03 -0.96 -12.24
CA GLU A 19 -4.91 0.38 -12.81
C GLU A 19 -3.49 0.64 -13.35
N HIS A 20 -2.46 0.33 -12.56
CA HIS A 20 -1.05 0.49 -12.97
C HIS A 20 -0.71 -0.34 -14.23
N TYR A 21 -1.12 -1.61 -14.25
CA TYR A 21 -0.90 -2.49 -15.40
C TYR A 21 -1.66 -2.02 -16.63
N LEU A 22 -2.91 -1.58 -16.48
CA LEU A 22 -3.69 -1.05 -17.60
C LEU A 22 -2.98 0.16 -18.23
N GLN A 23 -2.51 1.10 -17.41
CA GLN A 23 -1.79 2.27 -17.92
C GLN A 23 -0.47 1.88 -18.61
N ALA A 24 0.30 0.96 -18.01
CA ALA A 24 1.53 0.47 -18.62
C ALA A 24 1.28 -0.22 -19.97
N ILE A 25 0.26 -1.08 -20.07
CA ILE A 25 -0.13 -1.77 -21.30
C ILE A 25 -0.54 -0.76 -22.39
N LEU A 26 -1.37 0.22 -22.04
CA LEU A 26 -1.81 1.24 -22.99
C LEU A 26 -0.66 2.12 -23.48
N ALA A 27 0.30 2.45 -22.61
CA ALA A 27 1.49 3.21 -22.96
C ALA A 27 2.48 2.42 -23.83
N HIS A 28 2.56 1.10 -23.64
CA HIS A 28 3.43 0.20 -24.42
C HIS A 28 2.93 -0.03 -25.85
N GLY A 29 1.62 0.10 -26.07
CA GLY A 29 1.02 -0.01 -27.40
C GLY A 29 1.26 -1.39 -28.03
N ASP A 30 1.78 -1.39 -29.25
CA ASP A 30 2.01 -2.59 -30.06
C ASP A 30 3.42 -3.20 -29.88
N GLU A 31 4.21 -2.69 -28.93
CA GLU A 31 5.54 -3.22 -28.65
C GLU A 31 5.47 -4.63 -28.05
N ALA A 32 6.58 -5.38 -28.15
CA ALA A 32 6.66 -6.72 -27.59
C ALA A 32 6.61 -6.69 -26.05
N PHE A 33 5.76 -7.51 -25.47
CA PHE A 33 5.67 -7.73 -24.02
C PHE A 33 6.79 -8.68 -23.58
N THR A 34 8.01 -8.16 -23.50
CA THR A 34 9.18 -8.96 -23.08
C THR A 34 9.15 -9.24 -21.59
N ALA A 35 9.87 -10.29 -21.15
CA ALA A 35 10.01 -10.58 -19.73
C ALA A 35 10.62 -9.40 -18.95
N GLU A 36 11.60 -8.71 -19.55
CA GLU A 36 12.22 -7.51 -18.97
C GLU A 36 11.21 -6.39 -18.74
N TRP A 37 10.35 -6.11 -19.73
CA TRP A 37 9.28 -5.11 -19.59
C TRP A 37 8.28 -5.50 -18.51
N MET A 38 7.85 -6.77 -18.47
CA MET A 38 6.91 -7.24 -17.45
C MET A 38 7.50 -7.11 -16.03
N THR A 39 8.79 -7.40 -15.87
CA THR A 39 9.51 -7.20 -14.61
C THR A 39 9.56 -5.73 -14.24
N GLN A 40 9.93 -4.84 -15.17
CA GLN A 40 9.98 -3.40 -14.91
C GLN A 40 8.62 -2.85 -14.48
N VAL A 41 7.53 -3.23 -15.14
CA VAL A 41 6.17 -2.79 -14.80
C VAL A 41 5.78 -3.21 -13.38
N PHE A 42 6.17 -4.42 -12.97
CA PHE A 42 5.96 -4.88 -11.59
C PHE A 42 6.83 -4.10 -10.59
N ASP A 43 8.10 -3.90 -10.88
CA ASP A 43 9.03 -3.18 -10.00
C ASP A 43 8.57 -1.73 -9.79
N ASP A 44 8.10 -1.07 -10.84
CA ASP A 44 7.51 0.27 -10.77
C ASP A 44 6.26 0.29 -9.86
N PHE A 45 5.37 -0.70 -9.99
CA PHE A 45 4.21 -0.83 -9.12
C PHE A 45 4.63 -1.07 -7.66
N TRP A 46 5.62 -1.93 -7.46
CA TRP A 46 6.13 -2.29 -6.14
C TRP A 46 6.67 -1.08 -5.40
N GLU A 47 7.52 -0.29 -6.05
CA GLU A 47 8.10 0.92 -5.45
C GLU A 47 7.07 2.04 -5.25
N TYR A 48 6.10 2.15 -6.16
CA TYR A 48 5.08 3.18 -6.06
C TYR A 48 4.03 2.89 -4.97
N SER A 49 3.58 1.64 -4.85
CA SER A 49 2.42 1.26 -4.01
C SER A 49 2.57 -0.07 -3.28
N GLY A 50 3.13 -1.10 -3.92
CA GLY A 50 3.13 -2.48 -3.40
C GLY A 50 3.86 -2.62 -2.06
N ARG A 51 5.05 -2.01 -1.94
CA ARG A 51 5.87 -2.11 -0.71
C ARG A 51 5.19 -1.47 0.49
N TYR A 52 4.59 -0.29 0.31
CA TYR A 52 3.92 0.43 1.40
C TYR A 52 2.69 -0.32 1.92
N THR A 53 1.93 -0.95 1.02
CA THR A 53 0.77 -1.77 1.41
C THR A 53 1.21 -2.98 2.21
N THR A 54 2.32 -3.61 1.81
CA THR A 54 2.92 -4.74 2.52
C THR A 54 3.45 -4.34 3.90
N GLU A 55 4.24 -3.27 3.97
CA GLU A 55 4.79 -2.74 5.21
C GLU A 55 3.69 -2.32 6.18
N PHE A 56 2.63 -1.64 5.71
CA PHE A 56 1.52 -1.23 6.56
C PHE A 56 0.76 -2.43 7.13
N THR A 57 0.47 -3.45 6.31
CA THR A 57 -0.12 -4.71 6.80
C THR A 57 0.77 -5.37 7.85
N ASN A 58 2.08 -5.44 7.60
CA ASN A 58 3.02 -6.06 8.53
C ASN A 58 3.17 -5.29 9.84
N LEU A 59 3.03 -3.95 9.82
CA LEU A 59 3.00 -3.14 11.05
C LEU A 59 1.80 -3.47 11.94
N LEU A 60 0.66 -3.85 11.34
CA LEU A 60 -0.54 -4.24 12.07
C LEU A 60 -0.52 -5.72 12.52
N LEU A 61 0.27 -6.56 11.85
CA LEU A 61 0.41 -7.98 12.16
C LEU A 61 1.43 -8.25 13.29
N ASN A 62 2.53 -7.50 13.31
CA ASN A 62 3.58 -7.64 14.32
C ASN A 62 3.17 -6.97 15.64
N PRO A 63 3.80 -7.32 16.78
CA PRO A 63 3.63 -6.60 18.02
C PRO A 63 3.80 -5.08 17.78
N PRO A 64 2.79 -4.26 18.13
CA PRO A 64 2.82 -2.84 17.79
C PRO A 64 3.97 -2.16 18.51
N SER A 65 4.74 -1.35 17.79
CA SER A 65 5.78 -0.52 18.39
C SER A 65 5.17 0.47 19.39
N GLU A 66 5.98 0.97 20.32
CA GLU A 66 5.53 1.97 21.29
C GLU A 66 4.92 3.20 20.60
N SER A 67 5.54 3.68 19.51
CA SER A 67 5.00 4.78 18.71
C SER A 67 3.64 4.46 18.08
N LEU A 68 3.41 3.23 17.62
CA LEU A 68 2.11 2.82 17.09
C LEU A 68 1.05 2.77 18.20
N LEU A 69 1.41 2.26 19.38
CA LEU A 69 0.52 2.24 20.54
C LEU A 69 0.12 3.65 20.99
N GLN A 70 1.05 4.62 20.96
CA GLN A 70 0.74 6.01 21.27
C GLN A 70 -0.26 6.60 20.27
N VAL A 71 -0.08 6.36 18.97
CA VAL A 71 -1.01 6.81 17.93
C VAL A 71 -2.39 6.18 18.12
N LEU A 72 -2.46 4.87 18.34
CA LEU A 72 -3.72 4.16 18.57
C LEU A 72 -4.43 4.64 19.85
N GLY A 73 -3.67 4.87 20.93
CA GLY A 73 -4.20 5.42 22.18
C GLY A 73 -4.77 6.83 22.01
N ALA A 74 -4.09 7.69 21.23
CA ALA A 74 -4.57 9.02 20.91
C ALA A 74 -5.81 8.99 20.01
N ALA A 75 -5.83 8.12 18.99
CA ALA A 75 -6.97 7.90 18.11
C ALA A 75 -8.23 7.43 18.88
N ALA A 76 -8.05 6.57 19.89
CA ALA A 76 -9.15 6.10 20.72
C ALA A 76 -9.87 7.21 21.51
N GLN A 77 -9.21 8.37 21.71
CA GLN A 77 -9.76 9.49 22.48
C GLN A 77 -10.04 10.73 21.62
N ASN A 78 -9.54 10.79 20.38
CA ASN A 78 -9.65 11.96 19.52
C ASN A 78 -10.04 11.56 18.09
N ARG A 79 -11.25 11.98 17.67
CA ARG A 79 -11.79 11.67 16.34
C ARG A 79 -10.92 12.20 15.19
N VAL A 80 -10.31 13.37 15.32
CA VAL A 80 -9.45 13.93 14.24
C VAL A 80 -8.26 13.02 13.99
N ILE A 81 -7.67 12.48 15.06
CA ILE A 81 -6.54 11.55 14.97
C ILE A 81 -7.02 10.18 14.45
N ALA A 82 -8.20 9.73 14.86
CA ALA A 82 -8.80 8.50 14.34
C ALA A 82 -9.06 8.59 12.84
N ASP A 83 -9.66 9.68 12.37
CA ASP A 83 -9.98 9.90 10.96
C ASP A 83 -8.70 9.98 10.11
N ASP A 84 -7.66 10.67 10.61
CA ASP A 84 -6.34 10.72 9.97
C ASP A 84 -5.69 9.33 9.87
N PHE A 85 -5.66 8.57 10.98
CA PHE A 85 -5.13 7.21 10.99
C PHE A 85 -5.90 6.28 10.03
N MET A 86 -7.24 6.36 10.02
CA MET A 86 -8.07 5.56 9.12
C MET A 86 -7.87 5.98 7.64
N GLY A 87 -7.65 7.27 7.36
CA GLY A 87 -7.35 7.77 6.02
C GLY A 87 -6.09 7.12 5.42
N HIS A 88 -5.12 6.76 6.25
CA HIS A 88 -3.90 6.09 5.83
C HIS A 88 -4.10 4.65 5.33
N PHE A 89 -5.24 4.00 5.60
CA PHE A 89 -5.57 2.74 4.94
C PHE A 89 -5.77 2.92 3.43
N ASN A 90 -6.23 4.10 2.99
CA ASN A 90 -6.35 4.41 1.56
C ASN A 90 -5.02 4.88 0.95
N HIS A 91 -4.10 5.40 1.77
CA HIS A 91 -2.81 5.90 1.33
C HIS A 91 -1.67 5.44 2.25
N PRO A 92 -1.30 4.13 2.24
CA PRO A 92 -0.29 3.57 3.14
C PRO A 92 1.07 4.28 3.03
N ARG A 93 1.39 4.75 1.83
CA ARG A 93 2.60 5.54 1.55
C ARG A 93 2.72 6.77 2.43
N TRP A 94 1.62 7.48 2.72
CA TRP A 94 1.68 8.71 3.51
C TRP A 94 1.94 8.45 4.99
N PHE A 95 1.57 7.28 5.50
CA PHE A 95 1.86 6.87 6.87
C PHE A 95 3.32 6.44 7.08
N LEU A 96 3.93 5.88 6.03
CA LEU A 96 5.27 5.29 6.09
C LEU A 96 6.35 6.25 5.60
N ALA A 97 6.04 7.13 4.65
CA ALA A 97 6.99 8.12 4.13
C ALA A 97 7.08 9.40 4.98
N SER A 98 6.21 9.56 5.98
CA SER A 98 6.22 10.68 6.95
C SER A 98 6.98 10.36 8.24
N ARG A 99 7.57 9.16 8.34
CA ARG A 99 8.41 8.72 9.46
C ARG A 99 9.89 8.99 9.21
#